data_AF-A0A941KLH8-F1
#
_entry.id   AF-A0A941KLH8-F1
#
_cell.length_a   1.000
_cell.length_b   1.000
_cell.length_c   1.000
_cell.angle_alpha   90.00
_cell.angle_beta   90.00
_cell.angle_gamma   90.00
#
_symmetry.space_group_name_H-M   'P 1'
#
loop_
_entity.id
_entity.type
_entity.pdbx_description
1 polymer ?
#
loop_
_entity_poly.entity_id
_entity_poly.type
_entity_poly.pdbx_seq_one_letter_code
_entity_poly.pdbx_strand_id
1 'polypeptide(L)'
;MSEDRNETSSMFQSRAGRMVRDILAAVIAVAAIGLAFVLAFMLATAFFFVLGLALLVGGAYWLWLKVRRGRKGEEGSPEILVATRGPKGWTVDGMGGSGQ
;
A
#
# COMPACT_ATOMS: atom_id res chain seq x y z
N MET A 1 10.20 74.02 -1.08
CA MET A 1 8.90 73.31 -1.06
C MET A 1 8.77 72.25 -2.17
N SER A 2 9.72 72.15 -3.11
CA SER A 2 9.80 71.07 -4.12
C SER A 2 10.64 69.87 -3.63
N GLU A 3 11.72 70.11 -2.88
CA GLU A 3 12.57 69.07 -2.27
C GLU A 3 11.81 68.05 -1.42
N ASP A 4 10.95 68.51 -0.48
CA ASP A 4 10.24 67.64 0.46
C ASP A 4 9.32 66.63 -0.24
N ARG A 5 8.77 67.00 -1.41
CA ARG A 5 7.91 66.12 -2.21
C ARG A 5 8.69 65.00 -2.91
N ASN A 6 9.95 65.23 -3.26
CA ASN A 6 10.81 64.23 -3.91
C ASN A 6 11.40 63.23 -2.91
N GLU A 7 11.70 63.65 -1.68
CA GLU A 7 12.14 62.73 -0.62
C GLU A 7 11.01 61.80 -0.17
N THR A 8 9.79 62.34 -0.09
CA THR A 8 8.61 61.56 0.29
C THR A 8 8.27 60.52 -0.78
N SER A 9 8.26 60.89 -2.07
CA SER A 9 7.95 59.98 -3.17
C SER A 9 8.99 58.84 -3.32
N SER A 10 10.28 59.13 -3.14
CA SER A 10 11.34 58.11 -3.20
C SER A 10 11.31 57.12 -2.03
N MET A 11 10.92 57.55 -0.82
CA MET A 11 10.67 56.66 0.31
C MET A 11 9.45 55.75 0.08
N PHE A 12 8.37 56.26 -0.50
CA PHE A 12 7.21 55.43 -0.83
C PHE A 12 7.51 54.44 -1.96
N GLN A 13 8.26 54.85 -2.98
CA GLN A 13 8.66 53.99 -4.10
C GLN A 13 9.57 52.84 -3.64
N SER A 14 10.48 53.10 -2.69
CA SER A 14 11.37 52.08 -2.13
C SER A 14 10.67 51.11 -1.15
N ARG A 15 9.62 51.54 -0.45
CA ARG A 15 8.75 50.66 0.35
C ARG A 15 7.82 49.83 -0.54
N ALA A 16 7.20 50.45 -1.55
CA ALA A 16 6.30 49.78 -2.48
C ALA A 16 7.04 48.70 -3.29
N GLY A 17 8.25 48.98 -3.78
CA GLY A 17 9.06 47.98 -4.49
C GLY A 17 9.44 46.78 -3.62
N ARG A 18 9.66 47.00 -2.32
CA ARG A 18 9.94 45.91 -1.36
C ARG A 18 8.72 45.04 -1.12
N MET A 19 7.55 45.65 -0.88
CA MET A 19 6.29 44.92 -0.72
C MET A 19 5.95 44.06 -1.95
N VAL A 20 6.07 44.61 -3.16
CA VAL A 20 5.78 43.86 -4.40
C VAL A 20 6.73 42.68 -4.54
N ARG A 21 8.01 42.86 -4.26
CA ARG A 21 9.00 41.79 -4.28
C ARG A 21 8.71 40.72 -3.22
N ASP A 22 8.33 41.12 -2.01
CA ASP A 22 8.01 40.20 -0.92
C ASP A 22 6.76 39.37 -1.25
N ILE A 23 5.74 39.99 -1.83
CA ILE A 23 4.55 39.30 -2.33
C ILE A 23 4.91 38.33 -3.45
N LEU A 24 5.71 38.76 -4.44
CA LEU A 24 6.14 37.90 -5.53
C LEU A 24 6.94 36.69 -5.01
N ALA A 25 7.87 36.92 -4.07
CA ALA A 25 8.63 35.87 -3.42
C ALA A 25 7.72 34.90 -2.66
N ALA A 26 6.72 35.41 -1.93
CA ALA A 26 5.74 34.59 -1.23
C ALA A 26 4.91 33.73 -2.18
N VAL A 27 4.45 34.29 -3.31
CA VAL A 27 3.70 33.55 -4.34
C VAL A 27 4.55 32.42 -4.93
N ILE A 28 5.80 32.71 -5.28
CA ILE A 28 6.73 31.71 -5.82
C ILE A 28 7.01 30.62 -4.77
N ALA A 29 7.22 31.00 -3.50
CA ALA A 29 7.44 30.06 -2.42
C ALA A 29 6.24 29.12 -2.22
N VAL A 30 5.03 29.67 -2.18
CA VAL A 30 3.79 28.88 -2.07
C VAL A 30 3.63 27.96 -3.28
N ALA A 31 3.91 28.44 -4.50
CA ALA A 31 3.87 27.63 -5.71
C ALA A 31 4.89 26.48 -5.67
N ALA A 32 6.12 26.75 -5.23
CA ALA A 32 7.17 25.74 -5.10
C ALA A 32 6.81 24.68 -4.05
N ILE A 33 6.28 25.11 -2.90
CA ILE A 33 5.79 24.20 -1.85
C ILE A 33 4.64 23.35 -2.40
N GLY A 34 3.66 23.98 -3.06
CA GLY A 34 2.54 23.27 -3.68
C GLY A 34 2.99 22.23 -4.71
N LEU A 35 3.96 22.58 -5.57
CA LEU A 35 4.54 21.66 -6.53
C LEU A 35 5.22 20.47 -5.84
N ALA A 36 6.00 20.71 -4.79
CA ALA A 36 6.63 19.66 -4.02
C ALA A 36 5.60 18.70 -3.39
N PHE A 37 4.50 19.25 -2.85
CA PHE A 37 3.40 18.44 -2.32
C PHE A 37 2.72 17.59 -3.39
N VAL A 38 2.43 18.15 -4.56
CA VAL A 38 1.84 17.40 -5.68
C VAL A 38 2.75 16.26 -6.11
N LEU A 39 4.06 16.53 -6.21
CA LEU A 39 5.03 15.53 -6.61
C LEU A 39 5.16 14.41 -5.56
N ALA A 40 5.23 14.77 -4.29
CA ALA A 40 5.23 13.82 -3.17
C ALA A 40 3.94 12.97 -3.16
N PHE A 41 2.78 13.61 -3.40
CA PHE A 41 1.49 12.93 -3.45
C PHE A 41 1.41 11.94 -4.61
N MET A 42 1.89 12.31 -5.81
CA MET A 42 1.94 11.39 -6.94
C MET A 42 2.84 10.18 -6.66
N LEU A 43 4.02 10.41 -6.07
CA LEU A 43 4.94 9.32 -5.69
C LEU A 43 4.33 8.40 -4.65
N ALA A 44 3.72 8.95 -3.60
CA ALA A 44 3.02 8.18 -2.58
C ALA A 44 1.88 7.36 -3.21
N THR A 45 1.08 7.97 -4.07
CA THR A 45 -0.02 7.31 -4.79
C THR A 45 0.50 6.16 -5.65
N ALA A 46 1.55 6.38 -6.43
CA ALA A 46 2.18 5.33 -7.22
C ALA A 46 2.65 4.16 -6.35
N PHE A 47 3.27 4.46 -5.21
CA PHE A 47 3.67 3.43 -4.24
C PHE A 47 2.47 2.65 -3.70
N PHE A 48 1.37 3.33 -3.35
CA PHE A 48 0.14 2.67 -2.92
C PHE A 48 -0.46 1.78 -4.01
N PHE A 49 -0.41 2.18 -5.27
CA PHE A 49 -0.84 1.33 -6.38
C PHE A 49 0.01 0.07 -6.50
N VAL A 50 1.34 0.19 -6.43
CA VAL A 50 2.24 -0.96 -6.48
C VAL A 50 2.01 -1.88 -5.28
N LEU A 51 1.91 -1.31 -4.08
CA LEU A 51 1.66 -2.07 -2.86
C LEU A 51 0.29 -2.77 -2.90
N GLY A 52 -0.74 -2.06 -3.32
CA GLY A 52 -2.08 -2.61 -3.49
C GLY A 52 -2.10 -3.75 -4.50
N LEU A 53 -1.43 -3.59 -5.64
CA LEU A 53 -1.30 -4.65 -6.64
C LEU A 53 -0.52 -5.85 -6.11
N ALA A 54 0.57 -5.63 -5.39
CA ALA A 54 1.35 -6.69 -4.76
C ALA A 54 0.52 -7.47 -3.73
N LEU A 55 -0.30 -6.79 -2.93
CA LEU A 55 -1.22 -7.42 -1.99
C LEU A 55 -2.32 -8.21 -2.70
N LEU A 56 -2.90 -7.69 -3.79
CA LEU A 56 -3.90 -8.41 -4.57
C LEU A 56 -3.32 -9.67 -5.22
N VAL A 57 -2.19 -9.55 -5.92
CA VAL A 57 -1.54 -10.68 -6.59
C VAL A 57 -1.02 -11.69 -5.56
N GLY A 58 -0.35 -11.22 -4.51
CA GLY A 58 0.17 -12.06 -3.43
C GLY A 58 -0.96 -12.76 -2.66
N GLY A 59 -2.05 -12.06 -2.36
CA GLY A 59 -3.22 -12.62 -1.70
C GLY A 59 -3.93 -13.66 -2.57
N ALA A 60 -4.13 -13.37 -3.86
CA ALA A 60 -4.69 -14.33 -4.81
C ALA A 60 -3.80 -15.57 -4.97
N TYR A 61 -2.48 -15.38 -5.06
CA TYR A 61 -1.52 -16.48 -5.12
C TYR A 61 -1.54 -17.32 -3.85
N TRP A 62 -1.58 -16.70 -2.67
CA TRP A 62 -1.65 -17.40 -1.39
C TRP A 62 -2.93 -18.21 -1.26
N LEU A 63 -4.08 -17.64 -1.63
CA LEU A 63 -5.36 -18.34 -1.68
C LEU A 63 -5.31 -19.52 -2.65
N TRP A 64 -4.75 -19.31 -3.85
CA TRP A 64 -4.58 -20.37 -4.83
C TRP A 64 -3.69 -21.50 -4.30
N LEU A 65 -2.58 -21.16 -3.65
CA LEU A 65 -1.67 -22.13 -3.03
C LEU A 65 -2.39 -22.92 -1.93
N LYS A 66 -3.23 -22.25 -1.13
CA LYS A 66 -3.98 -22.87 -0.04
C LYS A 66 -5.06 -23.82 -0.56
N VAL A 67 -5.83 -23.41 -1.55
CA VAL A 67 -6.84 -24.26 -2.21
C VAL A 67 -6.18 -25.45 -2.92
N ARG A 68 -5.03 -25.23 -3.59
CA ARG A 68 -4.32 -26.28 -4.31
C ARG A 68 -3.63 -27.27 -3.37
N ARG A 69 -3.09 -26.81 -2.23
CA ARG A 69 -2.53 -27.69 -1.20
C ARG A 69 -3.61 -28.47 -0.45
N GLY A 70 -4.79 -27.88 -0.22
CA GLY A 70 -5.94 -28.59 0.35
C GLY A 70 -6.38 -29.77 -0.52
N ARG A 71 -6.49 -29.58 -1.85
CA ARG A 71 -6.87 -30.66 -2.77
C ARG A 71 -5.87 -31.82 -2.85
N LYS A 72 -4.57 -31.58 -2.63
CA LYS A 72 -3.57 -32.67 -2.58
C LYS A 72 -3.59 -33.48 -1.28
N GLY A 73 -4.31 -33.02 -0.26
CA GLY A 73 -4.52 -33.78 0.99
C GLY A 73 -5.71 -34.73 0.93
N GLU A 74 -6.58 -34.63 -0.08
CA GLU A 74 -7.73 -35.52 -0.30
C GLU A 74 -7.46 -36.64 -1.33
N GLU A 75 -6.36 -36.55 -2.10
CA GLU A 75 -5.89 -37.65 -2.96
C GLU A 75 -5.09 -38.71 -2.18
N GLY A 76 -4.71 -38.43 -0.94
CA GLY A 76 -4.57 -39.48 0.06
C GLY A 76 -5.99 -39.79 0.49
N SER A 77 -6.58 -40.82 -0.13
CA SER A 77 -7.85 -41.44 0.25
C SER A 77 -8.24 -41.08 1.68
N PRO A 78 -9.46 -40.58 1.98
CA PRO A 78 -9.98 -40.82 3.31
C PRO A 78 -9.80 -42.32 3.49
N GLU A 79 -8.91 -42.74 4.38
CA GLU A 79 -8.75 -44.13 4.73
C GLU A 79 -10.09 -44.44 5.38
N ILE A 80 -11.05 -44.84 4.54
CA ILE A 80 -12.37 -45.22 4.96
C ILE A 80 -12.07 -46.50 5.71
N LEU A 81 -11.96 -46.35 7.02
CA LEU A 81 -11.87 -47.44 7.97
C LEU A 81 -13.18 -48.20 7.85
N VAL A 82 -13.24 -49.13 6.91
CA VAL A 82 -14.42 -49.98 6.68
C VAL A 82 -14.45 -50.97 7.83
N ALA A 83 -15.24 -50.64 8.85
CA ALA A 83 -15.51 -51.54 9.94
C ALA A 83 -16.43 -52.65 9.42
N THR A 84 -15.89 -53.86 9.24
CA THR A 84 -16.67 -55.03 8.83
C THR A 84 -16.98 -55.87 10.07
N ARG A 85 -18.24 -56.31 10.21
CA ARG A 85 -18.64 -57.17 11.33
C ARG A 85 -18.30 -58.63 11.00
N GLY A 86 -17.20 -59.11 11.57
CA GLY A 86 -16.80 -60.51 11.49
C GLY A 86 -17.47 -61.38 12.57
N PRO A 87 -17.32 -62.71 12.49
CA PRO A 87 -17.92 -63.66 13.45
C PRO A 87 -17.48 -63.47 14.91
N LYS A 88 -16.37 -62.76 15.14
CA LYS A 88 -15.82 -62.48 16.47
C LYS A 88 -15.96 -61.01 16.92
N GLY A 89 -16.67 -60.16 16.17
CA GLY A 89 -16.84 -58.74 16.49
C GLY A 89 -16.52 -57.81 15.32
N TRP A 90 -16.45 -56.50 15.59
CA TRP A 90 -16.07 -55.49 14.61
C TRP A 90 -14.57 -55.53 14.34
N THR A 91 -14.16 -55.72 13.09
CA THR A 91 -12.75 -55.61 12.65
C THR A 91 -12.61 -54.41 11.72
N VAL A 92 -11.53 -53.64 11.89
CA VAL A 92 -11.22 -52.47 11.07
C VAL A 92 -9.98 -52.80 10.24
N ASP A 93 -10.12 -52.85 8.92
CA ASP A 93 -8.97 -53.02 8.02
C ASP A 93 -8.20 -51.70 7.94
N GLY A 94 -6.88 -51.76 8.18
CA GLY A 94 -5.98 -50.60 8.23
C GLY A 94 -5.05 -50.57 9.46
N MET A 95 -5.40 -51.29 10.54
CA MET A 95 -4.62 -51.31 11.79
C MET A 95 -3.46 -52.34 11.79
N GLY A 96 -2.88 -52.64 10.61
CA GLY A 96 -1.85 -53.66 10.40
C GLY A 96 -0.45 -53.13 10.04
N GLY A 97 -0.19 -51.84 10.27
CA GLY A 97 1.01 -51.15 9.78
C GLY A 97 1.89 -50.54 10.89
N SER A 98 2.29 -51.32 11.89
CA SER A 98 3.45 -50.97 12.74
C SER A 98 4.03 -52.22 13.39
N GLY A 99 4.87 -52.94 12.65
CA GLY A 99 5.48 -54.17 13.16
C GLY A 99 6.27 -54.95 12.11
N GLN A 100 7.20 -54.28 11.43
CA GLN A 100 8.41 -54.91 10.88
C GLN A 100 9.47 -53.85 10.62
#